data_AF-A0A7S1SM40-F1
#
_entry.id   AF-A0A7S1SM40-F1
#
_cell.length_a   1.000
_cell.length_b   1.000
_cell.length_c   1.000
_cell.angle_alpha   90.00
_cell.angle_beta   90.00
_cell.angle_gamma   90.00
#
_symmetry.space_group_name_H-M   'P 1'
#
loop_
_entity.id
_entity.type
_entity.pdbx_description
1 polymer ?
#
loop_
_entity_poly.entity_id
_entity_poly.type
_entity_poly.pdbx_seq_one_letter_code
_entity_poly.pdbx_strand_id
1 'polypeptide(L)'
;MQNMRAGVVPQMHLTNRRICSSLLLQQLIYYNTYYSLAWFLTKSILICSRYIYGLNVNDPDKVRTVMMAFFIPAEPIRLLCGFAGNLQENVPLVAFFLVLTIFPSSPICLYLLFGQKWKTPIDTAIQIVMTVFLFSEMIVGVSAIGRMVGAQKKQFYLHDFVIKREGHDS
;
A
#
# COMPACT_ATOMS: atom_id res chain seq x y z
N MET A 1 -41.03 -34.00 20.50
CA MET A 1 -40.06 -33.86 19.38
C MET A 1 -40.12 -32.41 18.91
N GLN A 2 -39.01 -31.69 19.11
CA GLN A 2 -38.87 -30.25 18.84
C GLN A 2 -39.01 -29.96 17.36
N ASN A 3 -40.04 -29.21 16.99
CA ASN A 3 -40.09 -28.57 15.68
C ASN A 3 -39.16 -27.36 15.71
N MET A 4 -37.93 -27.57 15.26
CA MET A 4 -36.95 -26.53 14.96
C MET A 4 -37.50 -25.71 13.79
N ARG A 5 -38.31 -24.69 14.10
CA ARG A 5 -38.72 -23.68 13.12
C ARG A 5 -37.45 -22.94 12.73
N ALA A 6 -36.94 -23.26 11.55
CA ALA A 6 -35.93 -22.46 10.87
C ALA A 6 -36.45 -21.02 10.88
N GLY A 7 -35.84 -20.19 11.73
CA GLY A 7 -36.07 -18.76 11.71
C GLY A 7 -35.82 -18.30 10.29
N VAL A 8 -36.85 -17.77 9.65
CA VAL A 8 -36.70 -17.02 8.41
C VAL A 8 -35.89 -15.80 8.81
N VAL A 9 -34.56 -15.92 8.73
CA VAL A 9 -33.66 -14.78 8.85
C VAL A 9 -34.19 -13.80 7.82
N PRO A 10 -34.65 -12.60 8.22
CA PRO A 10 -35.07 -11.61 7.26
C PRO A 10 -33.86 -11.42 6.35
N GLN A 11 -34.00 -11.75 5.06
CA GLN A 11 -33.02 -11.38 4.07
C GLN A 11 -33.04 -9.84 4.06
N MET A 12 -32.23 -9.26 4.93
CA MET A 12 -31.95 -7.85 4.93
C MET A 12 -31.31 -7.63 3.57
N HIS A 13 -32.09 -7.04 2.67
CA HIS A 13 -31.65 -6.64 1.34
C HIS A 13 -30.57 -5.56 1.56
N LEU A 14 -29.34 -6.00 1.86
CA LEU A 14 -28.13 -5.23 2.16
C LEU A 14 -27.59 -4.53 0.91
N THR A 15 -28.50 -4.19 -0.02
CA THR A 15 -28.20 -3.68 -1.35
C THR A 15 -27.52 -2.32 -1.32
N ASN A 16 -27.48 -1.64 -0.17
CA ASN A 16 -26.76 -0.38 0.00
C ASN A 16 -25.57 -0.49 0.97
N ARG A 17 -24.65 -1.42 0.71
CA ARG A 17 -23.33 -1.42 1.36
C ARG A 17 -22.50 -0.28 0.78
N ARG A 18 -22.14 0.71 1.61
CA ARG A 18 -21.29 1.83 1.20
C ARG A 18 -19.93 1.30 0.73
N ILE A 19 -19.58 1.53 -0.53
CA ILE A 19 -18.26 1.20 -1.07
C ILE A 19 -17.19 2.02 -0.34
N CYS A 20 -16.24 1.33 0.27
CA CYS A 20 -15.17 1.89 1.10
C CYS A 20 -13.84 2.00 0.37
N SER A 21 -13.68 1.27 -0.74
CA SER A 21 -12.50 1.37 -1.59
C SER A 21 -12.23 2.82 -2.03
N SER A 22 -10.95 3.13 -2.20
CA SER A 22 -10.47 4.46 -2.59
C SER A 22 -10.03 4.45 -4.04
N LEU A 23 -10.76 5.15 -4.92
CA LEU A 23 -10.40 5.27 -6.33
C LEU A 23 -9.02 5.93 -6.50
N LEU A 24 -8.74 6.98 -5.73
CA LEU A 24 -7.48 7.70 -5.79
C LEU A 24 -6.30 6.79 -5.40
N LEU A 25 -6.46 5.94 -4.39
CA LEU A 25 -5.42 4.99 -4.00
C LEU A 25 -5.15 3.99 -5.13
N GLN A 26 -6.21 3.52 -5.79
CA GLN A 26 -6.10 2.62 -6.94
C GLN A 26 -5.34 3.26 -8.11
N GLN A 27 -5.63 4.52 -8.41
CA GLN A 27 -4.95 5.26 -9.48
C GLN A 27 -3.48 5.49 -9.16
N LEU A 28 -3.15 5.88 -7.93
CA LEU A 28 -1.76 6.08 -7.49
C LEU A 28 -0.95 4.78 -7.63
N ILE A 29 -1.46 3.67 -7.08
CA ILE A 29 -0.79 2.36 -7.13
C ILE A 29 -0.63 1.89 -8.58
N TYR A 30 -1.64 2.10 -9.42
CA TYR A 30 -1.59 1.73 -10.84
C TYR A 30 -0.45 2.46 -11.57
N TYR A 31 -0.39 3.79 -11.47
CA TYR A 31 0.68 4.55 -12.13
C TYR A 31 2.05 4.28 -11.52
N ASN A 32 2.12 4.14 -10.19
CA ASN A 32 3.36 3.81 -9.51
C ASN A 32 3.87 2.42 -9.89
N THR A 33 3.01 1.46 -10.24
CA THR A 33 3.47 0.13 -10.70
C THR A 33 4.32 0.23 -11.97
N TYR A 34 3.89 1.01 -12.96
CA TYR A 34 4.69 1.23 -14.17
C TYR A 34 5.90 2.12 -13.91
N TYR A 35 5.72 3.18 -13.11
CA TYR A 35 6.79 4.11 -12.79
C TYR A 35 7.91 3.43 -12.00
N SER A 36 7.59 2.65 -10.97
CA SER A 36 8.54 1.93 -10.13
C SER A 36 9.37 0.92 -10.92
N LEU A 37 8.78 0.24 -11.90
CA LEU A 37 9.51 -0.64 -12.81
C LEU A 37 10.53 0.14 -13.66
N ALA A 38 10.10 1.23 -14.29
CA ALA A 38 10.99 2.08 -15.10
C ALA A 38 12.08 2.74 -14.23
N TRP A 39 11.72 3.20 -13.04
CA TRP A 39 12.63 3.78 -12.06
C TRP A 39 13.67 2.76 -11.60
N PHE A 40 13.26 1.52 -11.30
CA PHE A 40 14.15 0.45 -10.88
C PHE A 40 15.17 0.09 -11.96
N LEU A 41 14.73 -0.05 -13.21
CA LEU A 41 15.62 -0.31 -14.35
C LEU A 41 16.61 0.84 -14.54
N THR A 42 16.13 2.08 -14.50
CA THR A 42 16.98 3.27 -14.64
C THR A 42 18.03 3.33 -13.54
N LYS A 43 17.64 3.16 -12.26
CA LYS A 43 18.56 3.13 -11.12
C LYS A 43 19.55 1.97 -11.22
N SER A 44 19.11 0.79 -11.65
CA SER A 44 19.99 -0.37 -11.84
C SER A 44 21.05 -0.10 -12.91
N ILE A 45 20.66 0.47 -14.06
CA ILE A 45 21.60 0.86 -15.12
C ILE A 45 22.60 1.90 -14.62
N LEU A 46 22.13 2.94 -13.91
CA LEU A 46 23.00 3.97 -13.34
C LEU A 46 24.00 3.38 -12.33
N ILE A 47 23.56 2.46 -11.48
CA ILE A 47 24.43 1.77 -10.52
C ILE A 47 25.44 0.88 -11.23
N CYS A 48 25.01 0.05 -12.19
CA CYS A 48 25.90 -0.80 -12.98
C CYS A 48 26.94 0.01 -13.76
N SER A 49 26.53 1.14 -14.36
CA SER A 49 27.43 2.01 -15.10
C SER A 49 28.57 2.57 -14.22
N ARG A 50 28.28 2.89 -12.96
CA ARG A 50 29.27 3.34 -11.97
C ARG A 50 30.26 2.25 -11.59
N TYR A 51 29.79 1.01 -11.44
CA TYR A 51 30.63 -0.13 -11.10
C TYR A 51 31.49 -0.63 -12.28
N ILE A 52 30.94 -0.67 -13.50
CA ILE A 52 31.59 -1.26 -14.67
C ILE A 52 32.54 -0.28 -15.36
N TYR A 53 32.10 0.95 -15.63
CA TYR A 53 32.88 1.90 -16.42
C TYR A 53 33.89 2.68 -15.62
N GLY A 54 33.96 2.46 -14.29
CA GLY A 54 34.96 3.08 -13.45
C GLY A 54 35.03 4.59 -13.69
N LEU A 55 33.98 5.33 -13.30
CA LEU A 55 34.31 6.62 -12.70
C LEU A 55 35.29 6.26 -11.59
N ASN A 56 36.55 6.65 -11.73
CA ASN A 56 37.72 6.23 -10.96
C ASN A 56 37.61 6.70 -9.49
N VAL A 57 36.54 6.25 -8.85
CA VAL A 57 36.00 6.60 -7.56
C VAL A 57 35.73 5.23 -6.98
N ASN A 58 36.52 4.83 -6.00
CA ASN A 58 36.10 3.80 -5.06
C ASN A 58 34.73 4.22 -4.52
N ASP A 59 33.63 3.85 -5.18
CA ASP A 59 32.29 4.30 -4.80
C ASP A 59 31.98 3.66 -3.44
N PRO A 60 32.11 4.43 -2.34
CA PRO A 60 32.07 3.86 -1.01
C PRO A 60 30.62 3.57 -0.59
N ASP A 61 29.64 3.94 -1.42
CA ASP A 61 28.22 3.89 -1.14
C ASP A 61 27.63 2.49 -1.45
N LYS A 62 28.09 1.48 -0.71
CA LYS A 62 27.50 0.13 -0.71
C LYS A 62 26.07 0.12 -0.19
N VAL A 63 25.70 1.12 0.62
CA VAL A 63 24.37 1.26 1.21
C VAL A 63 23.31 1.38 0.12
N ARG A 64 23.56 2.15 -0.94
CA ARG A 64 22.64 2.26 -2.09
C ARG A 64 22.31 0.90 -2.71
N THR A 65 23.31 0.05 -2.91
CA THR A 65 23.13 -1.30 -3.48
C THR A 65 22.32 -2.19 -2.54
N VAL A 66 22.57 -2.11 -1.23
CA VAL A 66 21.78 -2.84 -0.22
C VAL A 66 20.31 -2.36 -0.21
N MET A 67 20.07 -1.05 -0.31
CA MET A 67 18.70 -0.51 -0.38
C MET A 67 17.95 -1.01 -1.63
N MET A 68 18.62 -1.11 -2.78
CA MET A 68 18.02 -1.70 -3.99
C MET A 68 17.72 -3.19 -3.81
N ALA A 69 18.53 -3.94 -3.07
CA ALA A 69 18.24 -5.34 -2.75
C ALA A 69 16.97 -5.49 -1.90
N PHE A 70 16.73 -4.60 -0.93
CA PHE A 70 15.48 -4.56 -0.17
C PHE A 70 14.28 -4.15 -1.01
N PHE A 71 14.48 -3.27 -2.00
CA PHE A 71 13.42 -2.81 -2.89
C PHE A 71 12.81 -3.95 -3.73
N ILE A 72 13.66 -4.86 -4.25
CA ILE A 72 13.24 -5.95 -5.17
C ILE A 72 12.05 -6.77 -4.62
N PRO A 73 12.07 -7.28 -3.38
CA PRO A 73 10.90 -7.96 -2.82
C PRO A 73 9.89 -6.99 -2.23
N ALA A 74 10.32 -5.89 -1.61
CA ALA A 74 9.41 -5.04 -0.85
C ALA A 74 8.40 -4.31 -1.75
N GLU A 75 8.85 -3.75 -2.87
CA GLU A 75 7.98 -2.90 -3.69
C GLU A 75 6.85 -3.69 -4.39
N PRO A 76 7.11 -4.85 -5.03
CA PRO A 76 6.03 -5.64 -5.61
C PRO A 76 5.02 -6.10 -4.56
N ILE A 77 5.49 -6.60 -3.40
CA ILE A 77 4.61 -7.04 -2.33
C ILE A 77 3.78 -5.87 -1.80
N ARG A 78 4.40 -4.71 -1.60
CA ARG A 78 3.72 -3.49 -1.17
C ARG A 78 2.60 -3.12 -2.14
N LEU A 79 2.92 -2.95 -3.43
CA LEU A 79 1.94 -2.57 -4.45
C LEU A 79 0.80 -3.60 -4.59
N LEU A 80 1.13 -4.91 -4.52
CA LEU A 80 0.13 -5.98 -4.56
C LEU A 80 -0.81 -5.94 -3.36
N CYS A 81 -0.29 -5.79 -2.14
CA CYS A 81 -1.10 -5.68 -0.94
C CYS A 81 -1.96 -4.40 -0.95
N GLY A 82 -1.43 -3.29 -1.45
CA GLY A 82 -2.19 -2.04 -1.60
C GLY A 82 -3.33 -2.19 -2.61
N PHE A 83 -3.05 -2.77 -3.78
CA PHE A 83 -4.03 -3.00 -4.84
C PHE A 83 -5.13 -3.96 -4.39
N ALA A 84 -4.76 -5.15 -3.92
CA ALA A 84 -5.70 -6.17 -3.48
C ALA A 84 -6.46 -5.72 -2.23
N GLY A 85 -5.76 -5.12 -1.26
CA GLY A 85 -6.36 -4.63 -0.03
C GLY A 85 -7.38 -3.52 -0.26
N ASN A 86 -7.09 -2.57 -1.15
CA ASN A 86 -8.01 -1.50 -1.47
C ASN A 86 -9.27 -2.01 -2.19
N LEU A 87 -9.09 -2.90 -3.17
CA LEU A 87 -10.20 -3.43 -3.97
C LEU A 87 -11.10 -4.39 -3.16
N GLN A 88 -10.50 -5.24 -2.33
CA GLN A 88 -11.21 -6.18 -1.46
C GLN A 88 -11.69 -5.54 -0.15
N GLU A 89 -11.38 -4.25 0.07
CA GLU A 89 -11.65 -3.54 1.33
C GLU A 89 -11.10 -4.29 2.56
N ASN A 90 -9.96 -4.95 2.37
CA ASN A 90 -9.31 -5.80 3.35
C ASN A 90 -8.34 -4.97 4.19
N VAL A 91 -8.80 -4.57 5.37
CA VAL A 91 -8.03 -3.74 6.32
C VAL A 91 -6.66 -4.34 6.64
N PRO A 92 -6.52 -5.64 6.97
CA PRO A 92 -5.20 -6.27 7.15
C PRO A 92 -4.23 -6.07 5.97
N LEU A 93 -4.68 -6.26 4.72
CA LEU A 93 -3.82 -6.09 3.55
C LEU A 93 -3.39 -4.62 3.33
N VAL A 94 -4.31 -3.67 3.52
CA VAL A 94 -3.98 -2.24 3.44
C VAL A 94 -3.05 -1.82 4.59
N ALA A 95 -3.21 -2.40 5.78
CA ALA A 95 -2.29 -2.19 6.88
C ALA A 95 -0.89 -2.71 6.55
N PHE A 96 -0.78 -3.89 5.95
CA PHE A 96 0.50 -4.43 5.49
C PHE A 96 1.16 -3.57 4.40
N PHE A 97 0.35 -3.04 3.47
CA PHE A 97 0.80 -2.03 2.50
C PHE A 97 1.37 -0.77 3.18
N LEU A 98 0.70 -0.25 4.22
CA LEU A 98 1.21 0.91 4.97
C LEU A 98 2.48 0.58 5.75
N VAL A 99 2.56 -0.60 6.36
CA VAL A 99 3.77 -1.08 7.03
C VAL A 99 4.92 -1.10 6.04
N LEU A 100 4.75 -1.68 4.86
CA LEU A 100 5.78 -1.70 3.80
C LEU A 100 6.12 -0.31 3.25
N THR A 101 5.12 0.57 3.15
CA THR A 101 5.30 1.97 2.76
C THR A 101 6.17 2.72 3.78
N ILE A 102 5.93 2.54 5.08
CA ILE A 102 6.74 3.13 6.16
C ILE A 102 8.11 2.45 6.24
N PHE A 103 8.17 1.12 6.13
CA PHE A 103 9.38 0.33 6.17
C PHE A 103 9.25 -0.93 5.29
N PRO A 104 10.05 -1.08 4.23
CA PRO A 104 11.31 -0.38 3.98
C PRO A 104 11.24 0.79 2.98
N SER A 105 10.10 1.02 2.29
CA SER A 105 10.06 1.90 1.12
C SER A 105 10.39 3.36 1.42
N SER A 106 9.92 3.92 2.55
CA SER A 106 10.21 5.31 2.94
C SER A 106 11.70 5.53 3.27
N PRO A 107 12.35 4.73 4.12
CA PRO A 107 13.80 4.80 4.33
C PRO A 107 14.60 4.71 3.04
N ILE A 108 14.24 3.80 2.13
CA ILE A 108 14.90 3.66 0.82
C ILE A 108 14.76 4.96 0.02
N CYS A 109 13.53 5.49 -0.12
CA CYS A 109 13.30 6.70 -0.89
C CYS A 109 14.02 7.92 -0.31
N LEU A 110 13.99 8.09 1.02
CA LEU A 110 14.67 9.19 1.70
C LEU A 110 16.19 9.07 1.60
N TYR A 111 16.74 7.85 1.71
CA TYR A 111 18.18 7.63 1.52
C TYR A 111 18.63 7.99 0.10
N LEU A 112 17.92 7.51 -0.91
CA LEU A 112 18.25 7.78 -2.31
C LEU A 112 18.05 9.27 -2.66
N LEU A 113 17.12 9.96 -2.00
CA LEU A 113 16.87 11.38 -2.22
C LEU A 113 17.88 12.29 -1.51
N PHE A 114 18.24 11.98 -0.25
CA PHE A 114 19.07 12.85 0.59
C PHE A 114 20.43 12.26 0.96
N GLY A 115 20.50 10.97 1.29
CA GLY A 115 21.71 10.32 1.84
C GLY A 115 22.78 9.90 0.82
N GLN A 116 22.43 9.75 -0.46
CA GLN A 116 23.40 9.33 -1.48
C GLN A 116 24.50 10.40 -1.71
N LYS A 117 25.78 9.99 -1.65
CA LYS A 117 26.94 10.90 -1.76
C LYS A 117 27.11 11.52 -3.15
N TRP A 118 26.97 10.70 -4.18
CA TRP A 118 27.15 11.12 -5.58
C TRP A 118 25.82 11.01 -6.31
N LYS A 119 25.16 12.15 -6.52
CA LYS A 119 23.88 12.25 -7.24
C LYS A 119 24.07 13.02 -8.53
N THR A 120 23.53 12.48 -9.60
CA THR A 120 23.36 13.22 -10.85
C THR A 120 22.01 13.98 -10.83
N PRO A 121 21.83 15.00 -11.67
CA PRO A 121 20.51 15.64 -11.82
C PRO A 121 19.41 14.64 -12.21
N ILE A 122 19.74 13.67 -13.07
CA ILE A 122 18.81 12.60 -13.47
C ILE A 122 18.47 11.68 -12.29
N ASP A 123 19.43 11.32 -11.43
CA ASP A 123 19.15 10.54 -10.21
C ASP A 123 18.12 11.22 -9.32
N THR A 124 18.25 12.54 -9.18
CA THR A 124 17.42 13.34 -8.28
C THR A 124 16.03 13.52 -8.87
N ALA A 125 15.94 13.83 -10.18
CA ALA A 125 14.66 14.00 -10.86
C ALA A 125 13.78 12.75 -10.78
N ILE A 126 14.33 11.58 -11.13
CA ILE A 126 13.56 10.32 -11.05
C ILE A 126 13.26 9.95 -9.58
N GLN A 127 14.15 10.29 -8.65
CA GLN A 127 13.91 9.99 -7.24
C GLN A 127 12.78 10.82 -6.64
N ILE A 128 12.68 12.11 -7.01
CA ILE A 128 11.62 12.99 -6.53
C ILE A 128 10.25 12.42 -6.90
N VAL A 129 10.07 12.00 -8.16
CA VAL A 129 8.78 11.46 -8.63
C VAL A 129 8.41 10.18 -7.87
N MET A 130 9.37 9.25 -7.69
CA MET A 130 9.14 8.04 -6.87
C MET A 130 8.71 8.38 -5.44
N THR A 131 9.37 9.39 -4.86
CA THR A 131 9.11 9.85 -3.49
C THR A 131 7.71 10.48 -3.37
N VAL A 132 7.31 11.28 -4.36
CA VAL A 132 5.96 11.87 -4.42
C VAL A 132 4.88 10.78 -4.51
N PHE A 133 5.07 9.75 -5.34
CA PHE A 133 4.16 8.61 -5.39
C PHE A 133 4.03 7.94 -4.03
N LEU A 134 5.15 7.59 -3.41
CA LEU A 134 5.17 6.88 -2.13
C LEU A 134 4.45 7.65 -1.01
N PHE A 135 4.71 8.95 -0.86
CA PHE A 135 4.08 9.75 0.18
C PHE A 135 2.60 10.04 -0.11
N SER A 136 2.23 10.23 -1.38
CA SER A 136 0.82 10.38 -1.77
C SER A 136 0.04 9.10 -1.44
N GLU A 137 0.61 7.95 -1.78
CA GLU A 137 0.08 6.62 -1.45
C GLU A 137 -0.08 6.42 0.07
N MET A 138 0.90 6.85 0.86
CA MET A 138 0.84 6.77 2.33
C MET A 138 -0.34 7.57 2.88
N ILE A 139 -0.50 8.83 2.48
CA ILE A 139 -1.57 9.72 2.96
C ILE A 139 -2.95 9.17 2.60
N VAL A 140 -3.12 8.76 1.34
CA VAL A 140 -4.39 8.22 0.85
C VAL A 140 -4.66 6.84 1.46
N GLY A 141 -3.62 6.02 1.67
CA GLY A 141 -3.71 4.70 2.31
C GLY A 141 -4.19 4.77 3.77
N VAL A 142 -3.64 5.70 4.57
CA VAL A 142 -4.10 5.94 5.95
C VAL A 142 -5.58 6.34 5.96
N SER A 143 -5.95 7.24 5.04
CA SER A 143 -7.35 7.67 4.88
C SER A 143 -8.28 6.51 4.48
N ALA A 144 -7.82 5.60 3.62
CA ALA A 144 -8.57 4.42 3.20
C ALA A 144 -8.82 3.45 4.36
N ILE A 145 -7.82 3.18 5.21
CA ILE A 145 -8.01 2.36 6.41
C ILE A 145 -9.06 2.97 7.34
N GLY A 146 -8.98 4.28 7.60
CA GLY A 146 -9.95 4.97 8.46
C GLY A 146 -11.39 4.79 7.95
N ARG A 147 -11.59 4.88 6.64
CA ARG A 147 -12.89 4.65 6.00
C ARG A 147 -13.36 3.20 6.16
N MET A 148 -12.49 2.22 5.90
CA MET A 148 -12.82 0.79 5.97
C MET A 148 -13.16 0.36 7.40
N VAL A 149 -12.35 0.74 8.38
CA VAL A 149 -12.62 0.45 9.81
C VAL A 149 -13.92 1.09 10.26
N GLY A 150 -14.16 2.34 9.86
CA GLY A 150 -15.42 3.04 10.16
C GLY A 150 -16.65 2.31 9.60
N ALA A 151 -16.55 1.72 8.41
CA ALA A 151 -17.63 0.95 7.82
C ALA A 151 -17.83 -0.41 8.50
N GLN A 152 -16.76 -1.12 8.86
CA GLN A 152 -16.85 -2.38 9.61
C GLN A 152 -17.51 -2.18 10.98
N LYS A 153 -17.15 -1.11 11.70
CA LYS A 153 -17.80 -0.75 12.98
C LYS A 153 -19.30 -0.55 12.82
N LYS A 154 -19.73 0.19 11.79
CA LYS A 154 -21.16 0.42 11.52
C LYS A 154 -21.92 -0.89 11.28
N GLN A 155 -21.33 -1.82 10.51
CA GLN A 155 -21.93 -3.13 10.27
C GLN A 155 -22.07 -3.95 11.56
N PHE A 156 -21.05 -3.92 12.42
CA PHE A 156 -21.08 -4.59 13.72
C PHE A 156 -22.20 -4.04 14.63
N TYR A 157 -22.31 -2.72 14.77
CA TYR A 157 -23.38 -2.11 15.57
C TYR A 157 -24.78 -2.42 15.04
N LEU A 158 -24.96 -2.44 13.72
CA LEU A 158 -26.24 -2.81 13.11
C LEU A 158 -26.59 -4.27 13.39
N HIS A 159 -25.62 -5.18 13.32
CA HIS A 159 -25.80 -6.59 13.62
C HIS A 159 -26.18 -6.80 15.10
N ASP A 160 -25.48 -6.16 16.04
CA ASP A 160 -25.80 -6.21 17.46
C ASP A 160 -27.20 -5.66 17.78
N PHE A 161 -27.61 -4.58 17.11
CA PHE A 161 -28.95 -4.00 17.27
C PHE A 161 -30.05 -4.97 16.82
N VAL A 162 -29.85 -5.65 15.68
CA VAL A 162 -30.80 -6.62 15.14
C VAL A 162 -30.95 -7.82 16.08
N ILE A 163 -29.83 -8.40 16.54
CA ILE A 163 -29.86 -9.53 17.49
C ILE A 163 -30.59 -9.15 18.79
N LYS A 164 -30.31 -7.96 19.33
CA LYS A 164 -30.95 -7.51 20.58
C LYS A 164 -32.46 -7.32 20.43
N ARG A 165 -32.92 -6.92 19.24
CA ARG A 165 -34.35 -6.77 18.94
C ARG A 165 -35.07 -8.11 18.85
N GLU A 166 -34.49 -9.08 18.14
CA GLU A 166 -35.08 -10.43 18.00
C GLU A 166 -35.21 -11.15 19.35
N GLY A 167 -34.24 -10.96 20.25
CA GLY A 167 -34.32 -11.52 21.62
C GLY A 167 -35.33 -10.85 22.55
N HIS A 168 -35.95 -9.72 22.15
CA HIS A 168 -36.98 -9.04 22.92
C HIS A 168 -38.42 -9.37 22.43
N ASP A 169 -38.53 -9.93 21.23
CA ASP A 169 -39.79 -10.34 20.59
C ASP A 169 -40.08 -11.85 20.78
N SER A 170 -39.24 -12.58 21.53
CA SER A 170 -39.35 -14.01 21.86
C SER A 170 -39.59 -14.26 23.35
#